data_AF-A0A9P5KUU2-F1
#
_entry.id   AF-A0A9P5KUU2-F1
#
_cell.length_a   1.000
_cell.length_b   1.000
_cell.length_c   1.000
_cell.angle_alpha   90.00
_cell.angle_beta   90.00
_cell.angle_gamma   90.00
#
_symmetry.space_group_name_H-M   'P 1'
#
loop_
_entity.id
_entity.type
_entity.pdbx_description
1 polymer ?
#
loop_
_entity_poly.entity_id
_entity_poly.type
_entity_poly.pdbx_seq_one_letter_code
_entity_poly.pdbx_strand_id
1 'polypeptide(L)'
;MVPQINFNRPTENGKPPVTDNLTEIPMPNETRTQRFISIAESEPFGPVDAANVLGIKPASKLLEQITSVDIIHHKDPAHEKKKSDAFIAAQLEGEKAVFKFTPAKVGKVGFRYGSARDDQKHNRKVKYNSIGQMKYA
;
A
#
# COMPACT_ATOMS: atom_id res chain seq x y z
N MET A 1 9.70 28.73 17.09
CA MET A 1 10.76 28.70 16.06
C MET A 1 11.01 27.24 15.69
N VAL A 2 10.92 26.89 14.41
CA VAL A 2 11.24 25.54 13.89
C VAL A 2 12.69 25.54 13.40
N PRO A 3 13.48 24.48 13.63
CA PRO A 3 14.84 24.39 13.11
C PRO A 3 14.87 24.41 11.57
N GLN A 4 15.87 25.06 10.99
CA GLN A 4 16.08 25.12 9.54
C GLN A 4 16.95 23.94 9.07
N ILE A 5 16.54 23.29 7.97
CA ILE A 5 17.29 22.22 7.32
C ILE A 5 18.25 22.86 6.30
N ASN A 6 19.56 22.67 6.51
CA ASN A 6 20.60 23.15 5.61
C ASN A 6 21.17 21.98 4.80
N PHE A 7 20.82 21.89 3.52
CA PHE A 7 21.23 20.80 2.63
C PHE A 7 22.74 20.74 2.35
N ASN A 8 23.43 21.89 2.42
CA ASN A 8 24.87 22.02 2.15
C ASN A 8 25.73 22.13 3.42
N ARG A 9 25.21 21.75 4.60
CA ARG A 9 26.00 21.81 5.84
C ARG A 9 27.08 20.72 5.82
N PRO A 10 28.37 21.05 6.04
CA PRO A 10 29.41 20.05 6.17
C PRO A 10 29.12 19.16 7.39
N THR A 11 29.47 17.87 7.28
CA THR A 11 29.28 16.90 8.35
C THR A 11 30.19 17.24 9.53
N GLU A 12 29.66 17.90 10.55
CA GLU A 12 30.37 18.08 11.81
C GLU A 12 30.43 16.72 12.54
N ASN A 13 31.64 16.26 12.87
CA ASN A 13 31.88 15.03 13.63
C ASN A 13 31.30 13.74 13.01
N GLY A 14 31.33 13.62 11.67
CA GLY A 14 30.89 12.42 10.95
C GLY A 14 29.39 12.16 10.98
N LYS A 15 28.58 13.11 11.48
CA LYS A 15 27.12 13.02 11.42
C LYS A 15 26.63 13.66 10.12
N PRO A 16 25.81 12.95 9.32
CA PRO A 16 25.19 13.55 8.15
C PRO A 16 24.31 14.74 8.59
N PRO A 17 24.10 15.75 7.73
CA PRO A 17 23.16 16.84 8.00
C PRO A 17 21.79 16.25 8.36
N VAL A 18 21.04 16.94 9.24
CA VAL A 18 19.68 16.54 9.64
C VAL A 18 18.80 16.53 8.40
N THR A 19 18.74 15.37 7.76
CA THR A 19 18.05 15.07 6.51
C THR A 19 17.34 13.76 6.74
N ASP A 20 16.21 13.58 6.05
CA ASP A 20 15.39 12.38 6.22
C ASP A 20 16.13 11.15 5.70
N ASN A 21 15.95 10.01 6.37
CA ASN A 21 16.57 8.76 5.98
C ASN A 21 15.79 8.10 4.83
N LEU A 22 16.39 8.11 3.64
CA LEU A 22 15.78 7.56 2.41
C LEU A 22 15.79 6.02 2.35
N THR A 23 16.35 5.36 3.35
CA THR A 23 16.47 3.88 3.38
C THR A 23 15.53 3.22 4.38
N GLU A 24 14.61 3.98 4.98
CA GLU A 24 13.63 3.43 5.91
C GLU A 24 12.60 2.57 5.18
N ILE A 25 12.44 1.34 5.66
CA ILE A 25 11.43 0.40 5.18
C ILE A 25 10.44 0.08 6.31
N PRO A 26 9.15 -0.09 5.99
CA PRO A 26 8.16 -0.51 6.99
C PRO A 26 8.47 -1.94 7.46
N MET A 27 8.38 -2.14 8.77
CA MET A 27 8.65 -3.45 9.38
C MET A 27 7.44 -4.39 9.22
N PRO A 28 7.55 -5.48 8.44
CA PRO A 28 6.49 -6.47 8.31
C PRO A 28 6.30 -7.24 9.64
N ASN A 29 5.15 -7.88 9.83
CA ASN A 29 4.86 -8.57 11.09
C ASN A 29 5.78 -9.79 11.29
N GLU A 30 6.19 -10.42 10.19
CA GLU A 30 7.03 -11.61 10.14
C GLU A 30 8.44 -11.36 10.70
N THR A 31 8.98 -10.14 10.56
CA THR A 31 10.32 -9.78 11.09
C THR A 31 10.31 -9.35 12.55
N ARG A 32 9.14 -9.15 13.17
CA ARG A 32 9.04 -8.70 14.58
C ARG A 32 9.45 -9.76 15.58
N THR A 33 9.28 -11.03 15.23
CA THR A 33 9.61 -12.16 16.12
C THR A 33 11.03 -12.63 15.89
N GLN A 34 11.78 -12.85 16.97
CA GLN A 34 13.11 -13.44 16.89
C GLN A 34 13.03 -14.91 16.50
N ARG A 35 13.90 -15.34 15.57
CA ARG A 35 14.06 -16.74 15.17
C ARG A 35 15.53 -17.10 15.22
N PHE A 36 15.81 -18.33 15.62
CA PHE A 36 17.14 -18.90 15.63
C PHE A 36 17.12 -20.20 14.83
N ILE A 37 18.16 -20.41 14.02
CA ILE A 37 18.31 -21.58 13.16
C ILE A 37 19.71 -22.13 13.38
N SER A 38 19.81 -23.43 13.55
CA SER A 38 21.08 -24.14 13.54
C SER A 38 21.46 -24.45 12.09
N ILE A 39 22.54 -23.83 11.61
CA ILE A 39 23.14 -24.08 10.30
C ILE A 39 24.48 -24.79 10.48
N ALA A 40 24.99 -25.43 9.42
CA ALA A 40 26.32 -26.00 9.46
C ALA A 40 27.38 -24.89 9.61
N GLU A 41 28.48 -25.17 10.31
CA GLU A 41 29.53 -24.17 10.59
C GLU A 41 30.14 -23.55 9.31
N SER A 42 30.14 -24.31 8.22
CA SER A 42 30.65 -23.89 6.92
C SER A 42 29.61 -23.21 6.03
N GLU A 43 28.33 -23.18 6.43
CA GLU A 43 27.25 -22.66 5.60
C GLU A 43 27.12 -21.13 5.76
N PRO A 44 27.21 -20.35 4.66
CA PRO A 44 27.01 -18.91 4.74
C PRO A 44 25.51 -18.59 4.91
N PHE A 45 25.20 -17.61 5.74
CA PHE A 45 23.83 -17.15 5.96
C PHE A 45 23.70 -15.66 5.67
N GLY A 46 23.05 -15.32 4.56
CA GLY A 46 22.88 -13.95 4.10
C GLY A 46 21.48 -13.35 4.37
N PRO A 47 21.30 -12.06 4.06
CA PRO A 47 19.99 -11.39 4.14
C PRO A 47 18.93 -12.02 3.22
N VAL A 48 19.34 -12.62 2.09
CA VAL A 48 18.44 -13.32 1.17
C VAL A 48 17.93 -14.62 1.79
N ASP A 49 18.81 -15.37 2.45
CA ASP A 49 18.46 -16.62 3.12
C ASP A 49 17.56 -16.35 4.32
N ALA A 50 17.85 -15.31 5.09
CA ALA A 50 16.99 -14.83 6.17
C ALA A 50 15.58 -14.46 5.68
N ALA A 51 15.47 -13.79 4.54
CA ALA A 51 14.18 -13.44 3.94
C ALA A 51 13.41 -14.70 3.51
N ASN A 52 14.10 -15.69 2.93
CA ASN A 52 13.51 -16.97 2.54
C ASN A 52 12.96 -17.75 3.75
N VAL A 53 13.71 -17.80 4.86
CA VAL A 53 13.24 -18.41 6.13
C VAL A 53 11.97 -17.72 6.65
N LEU A 54 11.91 -16.40 6.53
CA LEU A 54 10.76 -15.61 6.97
C LEU A 54 9.60 -15.64 5.97
N GLY A 55 9.80 -16.15 4.75
CA GLY A 55 8.80 -16.16 3.68
C GLY A 55 8.50 -14.78 3.10
N ILE A 56 9.43 -13.83 3.23
CA ILE A 56 9.28 -12.45 2.77
C ILE A 56 10.30 -12.11 1.68
N LYS A 57 10.10 -10.97 1.02
CA LYS A 57 11.09 -10.43 0.08
C LYS A 57 12.27 -9.82 0.85
N PRO A 58 13.50 -9.88 0.30
CA PRO A 58 14.65 -9.17 0.85
C PRO A 58 14.41 -7.66 0.97
N ALA A 59 15.03 -7.04 1.97
CA ALA A 59 14.91 -5.62 2.27
C ALA A 59 15.27 -4.71 1.08
N SER A 60 16.32 -5.05 0.33
CA SER A 60 16.73 -4.30 -0.87
C SER A 60 15.62 -4.24 -1.92
N LYS A 61 15.00 -5.38 -2.23
CA LYS A 61 13.88 -5.46 -3.17
C LYS A 61 12.66 -4.68 -2.68
N LEU A 62 12.41 -4.67 -1.37
CA LEU A 62 11.29 -3.92 -0.79
C LEU A 62 11.52 -2.41 -0.93
N LEU A 63 12.74 -1.94 -0.64
CA LEU A 63 13.13 -0.54 -0.84
C LEU A 63 13.00 -0.13 -2.30
N GLU A 64 13.48 -0.95 -3.24
CA GLU A 64 13.29 -0.73 -4.68
C GLU A 64 11.81 -0.63 -5.07
N GLN A 65 10.94 -1.44 -4.46
CA GLN A 65 9.50 -1.37 -4.70
C GLN A 65 8.89 -0.06 -4.17
N ILE A 66 9.31 0.43 -3.01
CA ILE A 66 8.80 1.70 -2.46
C ILE A 66 9.26 2.86 -3.34
N THR A 67 10.56 2.92 -3.66
CA THR A 67 11.12 4.01 -4.48
C THR A 67 10.56 4.03 -5.90
N SER A 68 10.30 2.86 -6.49
CA SER A 68 9.68 2.77 -7.82
C SER A 68 8.18 3.11 -7.81
N VAL A 69 7.45 2.77 -6.74
CA VAL A 69 6.03 3.10 -6.59
C VAL A 69 5.80 4.61 -6.50
N ASP A 70 6.70 5.37 -5.86
CA ASP A 70 6.61 6.84 -5.86
C ASP A 70 6.77 7.42 -7.27
N ILE A 71 7.63 6.85 -8.11
CA ILE A 71 7.76 7.24 -9.52
C ILE A 71 6.46 6.92 -10.30
N ILE A 72 5.75 5.85 -9.93
CA ILE A 72 4.49 5.45 -10.55
C ILE A 72 3.32 6.32 -10.04
N HIS A 73 3.32 6.77 -8.77
CA HIS A 73 2.28 7.68 -8.27
C HIS A 73 2.39 9.11 -8.80
N HIS A 74 3.58 9.54 -9.24
CA HIS A 74 3.76 10.80 -9.99
C HIS A 74 3.41 10.71 -11.48
N LYS A 75 3.26 9.50 -12.04
CA LYS A 75 2.67 9.29 -13.37
C LYS A 75 1.20 8.92 -13.17
N ASP A 76 0.31 9.88 -13.41
CA ASP A 76 -1.15 9.75 -13.54
C ASP A 76 -1.77 8.40 -13.08
N PRO A 77 -2.73 8.38 -12.13
CA PRO A 77 -3.48 7.17 -11.77
C PRO A 77 -4.29 6.55 -12.94
N ALA A 78 -4.15 7.09 -14.16
CA ALA A 78 -4.69 6.59 -15.40
C ALA A 78 -3.98 5.34 -15.95
N HIS A 79 -2.78 4.95 -15.48
CA HIS A 79 -1.95 3.97 -16.21
C HIS A 79 -1.97 2.50 -15.75
N GLU A 80 -2.63 2.15 -14.65
CA GLU A 80 -3.04 0.77 -14.39
C GLU A 80 -4.54 0.57 -14.64
N LYS A 81 -5.01 1.02 -15.82
CA LYS A 81 -6.21 0.41 -16.39
C LYS A 81 -5.85 -1.02 -16.76
N LYS A 82 -5.99 -1.96 -15.82
CA LYS A 82 -6.36 -3.33 -16.21
C LYS A 82 -7.46 -3.15 -17.23
N LYS A 83 -7.27 -3.65 -18.46
CA LYS A 83 -8.31 -3.74 -19.49
C LYS A 83 -9.45 -4.56 -18.87
N SER A 84 -10.30 -3.88 -18.14
CA SER A 84 -11.57 -4.41 -17.70
C SER A 84 -12.48 -4.17 -18.88
N ASP A 85 -13.18 -5.20 -19.33
CA ASP A 85 -14.20 -5.11 -20.39
C ASP A 85 -15.45 -4.35 -19.89
N ALA A 86 -15.23 -3.34 -19.05
CA ALA A 86 -16.27 -2.47 -18.55
C ALA A 86 -16.72 -1.57 -19.71
N PHE A 87 -18.03 -1.57 -19.95
CA PHE A 87 -18.63 -0.73 -20.98
C PHE A 87 -19.58 0.29 -20.36
N ILE A 88 -19.78 1.37 -21.10
CA ILE A 88 -20.68 2.46 -20.74
C ILE A 88 -21.87 2.36 -21.69
N ALA A 89 -23.10 2.35 -21.16
CA ALA A 89 -24.30 2.33 -21.98
C ALA A 89 -24.52 3.66 -22.70
N ALA A 90 -25.19 3.63 -23.87
CA ALA A 90 -25.54 4.83 -24.61
C ALA A 90 -26.47 5.72 -23.77
N GLN A 91 -26.17 7.02 -23.70
CA GLN A 91 -26.97 8.01 -22.99
C GLN A 91 -27.97 8.64 -23.97
N LEU A 92 -29.26 8.57 -23.66
CA LEU A 92 -30.33 9.19 -24.46
C LEU A 92 -30.51 10.67 -24.08
N GLU A 93 -31.11 11.44 -25.00
CA GLU A 93 -31.43 12.85 -24.74
C GLU A 93 -32.38 12.99 -23.54
N GLY A 94 -31.98 13.81 -22.56
CA GLY A 94 -32.73 14.02 -21.32
C GLY A 94 -32.27 13.18 -20.11
N GLU A 95 -31.37 12.21 -20.31
CA GLU A 95 -30.83 11.41 -19.20
C GLU A 95 -29.80 12.19 -18.37
N LYS A 96 -29.93 12.10 -17.03
CA LYS A 96 -29.06 12.83 -16.08
C LYS A 96 -27.82 12.06 -15.64
N ALA A 97 -27.78 10.76 -15.88
CA ALA A 97 -26.73 9.88 -15.37
C ALA A 97 -26.36 8.83 -16.41
N VAL A 98 -25.10 8.42 -16.38
CA VAL A 98 -24.54 7.43 -17.28
C VAL A 98 -24.35 6.12 -16.53
N PHE A 99 -24.79 5.01 -17.13
CA PHE A 99 -24.63 3.68 -16.54
C PHE A 99 -23.31 3.03 -16.99
N LYS A 100 -22.49 2.65 -16.01
CA LYS A 100 -21.25 1.90 -16.21
C LYS A 100 -21.43 0.47 -15.73
N PHE A 101 -21.23 -0.48 -16.63
CA PHE A 101 -21.27 -1.90 -16.34
C PHE A 101 -19.85 -2.44 -16.26
N THR A 102 -19.52 -3.11 -15.16
CA THR A 102 -18.19 -3.71 -14.96
C THR A 102 -18.37 -5.24 -14.85
N PRO A 103 -17.75 -6.03 -15.74
CA PRO A 103 -17.87 -7.48 -15.68
C PRO A 103 -17.26 -8.00 -14.38
N ALA A 104 -17.97 -8.92 -13.72
CA ALA A 104 -17.49 -9.50 -12.49
C ALA A 104 -17.89 -10.97 -12.36
N LYS A 105 -17.05 -11.75 -11.67
CA LYS A 105 -17.26 -13.19 -11.51
C LYS A 105 -18.39 -13.48 -10.52
N VAL A 106 -19.28 -14.40 -10.89
CA VAL A 106 -20.35 -14.91 -10.02
C VAL A 106 -19.76 -15.47 -8.72
N GLY A 107 -20.41 -15.18 -7.59
CA GLY A 107 -19.96 -15.59 -6.24
C GLY A 107 -18.94 -14.67 -5.58
N LYS A 108 -18.35 -13.71 -6.31
CA LYS A 108 -17.44 -12.68 -5.75
C LYS A 108 -18.09 -11.30 -5.62
N VAL A 109 -19.32 -11.13 -6.11
CA VAL A 109 -20.03 -9.84 -6.18
C VAL A 109 -21.43 -9.97 -5.56
N GLY A 110 -21.94 -8.86 -5.05
CA GLY A 110 -23.22 -8.77 -4.34
C GLY A 110 -23.03 -8.61 -2.82
N PHE A 111 -24.09 -8.16 -2.14
CA PHE A 111 -24.12 -8.18 -0.68
C PHE A 111 -24.32 -9.62 -0.21
N ARG A 112 -23.50 -10.04 0.76
CA ARG A 112 -23.57 -11.41 1.28
C ARG A 112 -24.84 -11.58 2.11
N TYR A 113 -25.57 -12.67 1.86
CA TYR A 113 -26.70 -13.05 2.69
C TYR A 113 -26.22 -13.41 4.11
N GLY A 114 -27.01 -13.08 5.13
CA GLY A 114 -26.70 -13.40 6.53
C GLY A 114 -25.57 -12.59 7.16
N SER A 115 -25.06 -11.54 6.50
CA SER A 115 -24.11 -10.63 7.13
C SER A 115 -24.75 -9.88 8.30
N ALA A 116 -24.14 -9.92 9.48
CA ALA A 116 -24.61 -9.17 10.64
C ALA A 116 -24.59 -7.66 10.34
N ARG A 117 -25.62 -6.94 10.80
CA ARG A 117 -25.64 -5.47 10.77
C ARG A 117 -24.68 -4.94 11.83
N ASP A 118 -23.72 -4.12 11.42
CA ASP A 118 -22.74 -3.51 12.32
C ASP A 118 -23.22 -2.15 12.87
N ASP A 119 -24.45 -1.74 12.57
CA ASP A 119 -24.96 -0.38 12.84
C ASP A 119 -24.95 0.02 14.31
N GLN A 120 -25.13 -0.96 15.21
CA GLN A 120 -25.17 -0.77 16.65
C GLN A 120 -23.80 -0.99 17.33
N LYS A 121 -22.79 -1.46 16.59
CA LYS A 121 -21.47 -1.75 17.15
C LYS A 121 -20.67 -0.46 17.32
N HIS A 122 -19.89 -0.38 18.40
CA HIS A 122 -19.00 0.75 18.65
C HIS A 122 -17.97 0.96 17.52
N ASN A 123 -17.47 -0.12 16.94
CA ASN A 123 -16.51 -0.12 15.83
C ASN A 123 -17.19 -0.14 14.44
N ARG A 124 -18.34 0.53 14.29
CA ARG A 124 -19.04 0.66 13.01
C ARG A 124 -18.15 1.34 11.96
N LYS A 125 -18.19 0.82 10.74
CA LYS A 125 -17.42 1.36 9.61
C LYS A 125 -18.00 2.69 9.14
N VAL A 126 -17.15 3.70 9.09
CA VAL A 126 -17.46 5.04 8.58
C VAL A 126 -16.61 5.31 7.34
N LYS A 127 -17.22 5.84 6.29
CA LYS A 127 -16.56 6.25 5.04
C LYS A 127 -16.90 7.70 4.73
N TYR A 128 -16.10 8.30 3.87
CA TYR A 128 -16.36 9.64 3.36
C TYR A 128 -16.65 9.55 1.86
N ASN A 129 -17.66 10.29 1.42
CA ASN A 129 -17.98 10.42 0.01
C ASN A 129 -16.96 11.33 -0.70
N SER A 130 -17.02 11.38 -2.03
CA SER A 130 -16.18 12.28 -2.85
C SER A 130 -16.29 13.76 -2.49
N ILE A 131 -17.43 14.18 -1.92
CA ILE A 131 -17.71 15.56 -1.48
C ILE A 131 -17.24 15.77 -0.01
N GLY A 132 -16.64 14.76 0.63
CA GLY A 132 -16.17 14.84 2.02
C GLY A 132 -17.25 14.65 3.09
N GLN A 133 -18.47 14.28 2.70
CA GLN A 133 -19.54 13.97 3.65
C GLN A 133 -19.34 12.59 4.28
N MET A 134 -19.50 12.51 5.60
CA MET A 134 -19.49 11.25 6.35
C MET A 134 -20.72 10.39 6.00
N LYS A 135 -20.49 9.11 5.68
CA LYS A 135 -21.52 8.09 5.43
C LYS A 135 -21.17 6.79 6.16
N TYR A 136 -22.20 6.06 6.57
CA TYR A 136 -22.02 4.68 7.04
C TYR A 136 -21.80 3.75 5.86
N ALA A 137 -20.89 2.80 6.04
CA ALA A 137 -20.28 2.01 4.97
C ALA A 137 -21.06 0.76 4.57
#